data_AF-A0A507FGP4-F1
#
_entry.id   AF-A0A507FGP4-F1
#
_cell.length_a   1.000
_cell.length_b   1.000
_cell.length_c   1.000
_cell.angle_alpha   90.00
_cell.angle_beta   90.00
_cell.angle_gamma   90.00
#
_symmetry.space_group_name_H-M   'P 1'
#
loop_
_entity.id
_entity.type
_entity.pdbx_description
1 polymer ?
#
loop_
_entity_poly.entity_id
_entity_poly.type
_entity_poly.pdbx_seq_one_letter_code
_entity_poly.pdbx_strand_id
1 'polypeptide(L)'
;MPRISSLITVPKSPSPHFFYQRVVHSDGSSFVMRTTTPKALLQLTKDTRNHILWNPANNIVDDRTGELSKFTSRFGDLSSFDDLALDASAFNAVPKKKVVPPKPAAGGGAAAAPKKKK
;
A
#
# COMPACT_ATOMS: atom_id res chain seq x y z
N MET A 1 -21.94 52.62 46.60
CA MET A 1 -22.11 51.69 45.48
C MET A 1 -20.76 51.43 44.82
N PRO A 2 -20.34 50.17 44.67
CA PRO A 2 -19.52 49.78 43.54
C PRO A 2 -20.16 48.59 42.80
N ARG A 3 -20.35 48.71 41.47
CA ARG A 3 -20.67 47.57 40.61
C ARG A 3 -19.36 46.88 40.25
N ILE A 4 -19.17 45.67 40.75
CA ILE A 4 -18.07 44.80 40.37
C ILE A 4 -18.28 44.44 38.90
N SER A 5 -17.42 44.98 38.04
CA SER A 5 -17.33 44.58 36.64
C SER A 5 -16.75 43.16 36.61
N SER A 6 -17.61 42.17 36.43
CA SER A 6 -17.19 40.80 36.22
C SER A 6 -16.49 40.69 34.86
N LEU A 7 -15.19 40.39 34.92
CA LEU A 7 -14.42 39.92 33.77
C LEU A 7 -15.14 38.71 33.20
N ILE A 8 -15.77 38.88 32.04
CA ILE A 8 -16.27 37.80 31.20
C ILE A 8 -15.05 36.99 30.73
N THR A 9 -14.69 35.98 31.52
CA THR A 9 -13.87 34.87 31.06
C THR A 9 -14.75 34.10 30.08
N VAL A 10 -14.54 34.30 28.78
CA VAL A 10 -15.11 33.42 27.77
C VAL A 10 -14.57 32.01 28.09
N PRO A 11 -15.42 31.03 28.44
CA PRO A 11 -14.95 29.68 28.67
C PRO A 11 -14.28 29.22 27.38
N LYS A 12 -13.02 28.81 27.46
CA LYS A 12 -12.28 28.25 26.34
C LYS A 12 -13.12 27.09 25.80
N SER A 13 -13.81 27.32 24.69
CA SER A 13 -14.69 26.35 24.06
C SER A 13 -13.94 25.02 23.93
N PRO A 14 -14.58 23.85 24.19
CA PRO A 14 -13.96 22.53 24.08
C PRO A 14 -13.74 22.14 22.60
N SER A 15 -13.38 23.11 21.75
CA SER A 15 -13.07 22.87 20.36
C SER A 15 -11.77 22.07 20.27
N PRO A 16 -11.74 21.00 19.47
CA PRO A 16 -10.53 20.20 19.30
C PRO A 16 -9.43 21.04 18.67
N HIS A 17 -8.18 20.68 18.99
CA HIS A 17 -7.03 21.27 18.33
C HIS A 17 -7.03 20.92 16.85
N PHE A 18 -6.70 21.92 16.04
CA PHE A 18 -6.61 21.75 14.60
C PHE A 18 -5.16 21.99 14.16
N PHE A 19 -4.69 21.11 13.29
CA PHE A 19 -3.37 21.14 12.67
C PHE A 19 -3.51 21.45 11.19
N TYR A 20 -2.44 21.96 10.59
CA TYR A 20 -2.32 22.08 9.15
C TYR A 20 -1.72 20.79 8.60
N GLN A 21 -2.46 20.14 7.71
CA GLN A 21 -2.07 18.89 7.09
C GLN A 21 -1.94 19.10 5.59
N ARG A 22 -0.78 18.73 5.04
CA ARG A 22 -0.54 18.66 3.61
C ARG A 22 -1.03 17.30 3.10
N VAL A 23 -2.04 17.32 2.26
CA VAL A 23 -2.53 16.11 1.57
C VAL A 23 -1.91 16.09 0.19
N VAL A 24 -1.29 14.98 -0.16
CA VAL A 24 -0.63 14.74 -1.44
C VAL A 24 -1.40 13.63 -2.17
N HIS A 25 -1.81 13.93 -3.39
CA HIS A 25 -2.49 13.00 -4.29
C HIS A 25 -1.51 12.08 -5.00
N SER A 26 -2.05 11.06 -5.66
CA SER A 26 -1.31 10.06 -6.42
C SER A 26 -0.46 10.63 -7.56
N ASP A 27 -0.82 11.79 -8.10
CA ASP A 27 -0.08 12.50 -9.15
C ASP A 27 0.96 13.48 -8.59
N GLY A 28 1.09 13.56 -7.27
CA GLY A 28 2.00 14.49 -6.58
C GLY A 28 1.43 15.89 -6.36
N SER A 29 0.22 16.20 -6.86
CA SER A 29 -0.44 17.46 -6.52
C SER A 29 -0.75 17.52 -5.02
N SER A 30 -0.63 18.70 -4.42
CA SER A 30 -0.81 18.84 -2.98
C SER A 30 -1.62 20.05 -2.59
N PHE A 31 -2.37 19.91 -1.50
CA PHE A 31 -3.12 21.01 -0.89
C PHE A 31 -2.97 20.96 0.63
N VAL A 32 -3.18 22.10 1.28
CA VAL A 32 -3.10 22.23 2.74
C VAL A 32 -4.50 22.44 3.28
N MET A 33 -4.91 21.60 4.23
CA MET A 33 -6.20 21.74 4.89
C MET A 33 -6.06 21.65 6.41
N ARG A 34 -7.06 22.18 7.10
CA ARG A 34 -7.12 22.19 8.57
C ARG A 34 -7.82 20.91 9.05
N THR A 35 -7.11 20.04 9.77
CA THR A 35 -7.62 18.74 10.26
C THR A 35 -7.37 18.61 11.76
N THR A 36 -8.03 17.66 12.43
CA THR A 36 -7.81 17.36 13.86
C THR A 36 -6.71 16.31 14.06
N THR A 37 -6.16 15.76 12.98
CA THR A 37 -5.12 14.73 13.04
C THR A 37 -3.75 15.40 13.19
N PRO A 38 -2.84 14.91 14.05
CA PRO A 38 -1.52 15.51 14.26
C PRO A 38 -0.52 15.24 13.12
N LYS A 39 -0.91 14.51 12.06
CA LYS A 39 -0.02 14.17 10.95
C LYS A 39 0.12 15.35 10.00
N ALA A 40 1.35 15.84 9.83
CA ALA A 40 1.65 16.96 8.94
C ALA A 40 1.48 16.60 7.45
N LEU A 41 1.67 15.33 7.09
CA LEU A 41 1.65 14.86 5.71
C LEU A 41 0.77 13.61 5.58
N LEU A 42 -0.10 13.60 4.57
CA LEU A 42 -0.91 12.46 4.19
C LEU A 42 -0.75 12.19 2.69
N GLN A 43 -0.20 11.03 2.36
CA GLN A 43 -0.11 10.52 1.00
C GLN A 43 -1.34 9.68 0.70
N LEU A 44 -2.03 9.98 -0.40
CA LEU A 44 -3.18 9.22 -0.87
C LEU A 44 -2.77 8.28 -2.00
N THR A 45 -2.98 6.98 -1.80
CA THR A 45 -2.82 5.97 -2.85
C THR A 45 -4.07 5.87 -3.75
N LYS A 46 -5.25 6.16 -3.19
CA LYS A 46 -6.54 6.17 -3.87
C LYS A 46 -7.22 7.52 -3.70
N ASP A 47 -7.46 8.18 -4.82
CA ASP A 47 -8.04 9.51 -4.93
C ASP A 47 -8.90 9.62 -6.20
N THR A 48 -9.43 10.81 -6.48
CA THR A 48 -10.24 11.07 -7.67
C THR A 48 -9.44 11.06 -8.97
N ARG A 49 -8.11 11.17 -8.94
CA ARG A 49 -7.25 11.21 -10.14
C ARG A 49 -6.89 9.81 -10.65
N ASN A 50 -6.76 8.84 -9.74
CA ASN A 50 -6.48 7.44 -10.02
C ASN A 50 -7.74 6.55 -10.15
N HIS A 51 -8.94 7.10 -9.92
CA HIS A 51 -10.17 6.29 -9.89
C HIS A 51 -10.93 6.36 -11.22
N ILE A 52 -11.22 5.18 -11.78
CA ILE A 52 -11.77 4.97 -13.14
C ILE A 52 -13.04 5.79 -13.38
N LEU A 53 -13.91 5.91 -12.38
CA LEU A 53 -15.16 6.68 -12.50
C LEU A 53 -14.95 8.15 -12.88
N TRP A 54 -13.90 8.79 -12.34
CA TRP A 54 -13.63 10.22 -12.58
C TRP A 54 -12.58 10.44 -13.66
N ASN A 55 -11.84 9.40 -14.02
CA ASN A 55 -10.85 9.43 -15.08
C ASN A 55 -10.94 8.17 -15.97
N PRO A 56 -11.95 8.08 -16.85
CA PRO A 56 -12.23 6.88 -17.63
C PRO A 56 -11.19 6.61 -18.73
N ALA A 57 -10.34 7.58 -19.06
CA ALA A 57 -9.24 7.37 -20.00
C ALA A 57 -8.14 6.48 -19.42
N ASN A 58 -7.96 6.52 -18.09
CA ASN A 58 -6.96 5.72 -17.39
C ASN A 58 -7.57 4.37 -17.00
N ASN A 59 -7.52 3.41 -17.93
CA ASN A 59 -7.97 2.03 -17.73
C ASN A 59 -6.91 1.17 -17.01
N ILE A 60 -6.48 1.60 -15.83
CA ILE A 60 -5.56 0.81 -15.01
C ILE A 60 -6.39 -0.18 -14.17
N VAL A 61 -6.12 -1.48 -14.34
CA VAL A 61 -6.77 -2.54 -13.57
C VAL A 61 -6.16 -2.60 -12.17
N ASP A 62 -6.98 -2.34 -11.16
CA ASP A 62 -6.58 -2.43 -9.75
C ASP A 62 -6.78 -3.86 -9.21
N ASP A 63 -5.70 -4.60 -8.99
CA ASP A 63 -5.75 -5.90 -8.31
C ASP A 63 -5.55 -5.75 -6.80
N ARG A 64 -6.65 -5.74 -6.03
CA ARG A 64 -6.62 -5.62 -4.56
C ARG A 64 -6.33 -6.95 -3.85
N THR A 65 -6.74 -8.07 -4.45
CA THR A 65 -6.61 -9.42 -3.87
C THR A 65 -5.28 -10.09 -4.30
N GLY A 66 -4.66 -9.57 -5.35
CA GLY A 66 -3.44 -10.12 -5.95
C GLY A 66 -3.69 -11.35 -6.81
N GLU A 67 -4.95 -11.68 -7.13
CA GLU A 67 -5.29 -12.90 -7.89
C GLU A 67 -4.85 -12.81 -9.34
N LEU A 68 -5.05 -11.64 -9.97
CA LEU A 68 -4.65 -11.40 -11.35
C LEU A 68 -3.13 -11.42 -11.44
N SER A 69 -2.43 -10.78 -10.50
CA SER A 69 -0.97 -10.80 -10.45
C SER A 69 -0.41 -12.22 -10.23
N LYS A 70 -1.02 -13.03 -9.34
CA LYS A 70 -0.63 -14.43 -9.13
C LYS A 70 -0.88 -15.28 -10.37
N PHE A 71 -1.98 -15.05 -11.06
CA PHE A 71 -2.29 -15.74 -12.31
C PHE A 71 -1.26 -15.38 -13.39
N THR A 72 -1.02 -14.09 -13.63
CA THR A 72 0.00 -13.62 -14.59
C THR A 72 1.39 -14.13 -14.23
N SER A 73 1.73 -14.26 -12.94
CA SER A 73 3.04 -14.81 -12.53
C SER A 73 3.19 -16.30 -12.84
N ARG A 74 2.09 -17.06 -12.90
CA ARG A 74 2.10 -18.51 -13.16
C ARG A 74 1.90 -18.86 -14.62
N PHE A 75 1.11 -18.05 -15.33
CA PHE A 75 0.61 -18.34 -16.66
C PHE A 75 0.90 -17.22 -17.67
N GLY A 76 1.67 -16.19 -17.29
CA GLY A 76 1.96 -15.03 -18.14
C GLY A 76 2.84 -15.31 -19.36
N ASP A 77 3.52 -16.47 -19.39
CA ASP A 77 4.27 -16.94 -20.56
C ASP A 77 3.36 -17.53 -21.66
N LEU A 78 2.09 -17.78 -21.36
CA LEU A 78 1.14 -18.28 -22.35
C LEU A 78 0.69 -17.12 -23.24
N SER A 79 1.02 -17.22 -24.53
CA SER A 79 0.78 -16.17 -25.53
C SER A 79 -0.69 -15.86 -25.75
N SER A 80 -1.60 -16.79 -25.43
CA SER A 80 -3.03 -16.58 -25.51
C SER A 80 -3.78 -17.47 -24.51
N PHE A 81 -4.98 -17.04 -24.10
CA PHE A 81 -5.89 -17.89 -23.33
C PHE A 81 -6.38 -19.11 -24.12
N ASP A 82 -6.15 -19.15 -25.44
CA ASP A 82 -6.50 -20.27 -26.32
C ASP A 82 -5.58 -21.48 -26.09
N ASP A 83 -4.31 -21.24 -25.74
CA ASP A 83 -3.32 -22.30 -25.41
C ASP A 83 -3.71 -23.11 -24.16
N LEU A 84 -4.57 -22.57 -23.28
CA LEU A 84 -5.10 -23.25 -22.10
C LEU A 84 -6.29 -24.18 -22.41
N ALA A 85 -6.99 -23.95 -23.52
CA ALA A 85 -8.20 -24.70 -23.88
C ALA A 85 -7.88 -26.08 -24.51
N LEU A 86 -6.66 -26.27 -25.00
CA LEU A 86 -6.23 -27.48 -25.71
C LEU A 86 -5.89 -28.67 -24.79
N ASP A 87 -5.85 -28.47 -23.46
CA ASP A 87 -5.45 -29.50 -22.48
C ASP A 87 -6.58 -29.96 -21.53
N ALA A 88 -7.85 -29.75 -21.91
CA ALA A 88 -9.00 -30.22 -21.12
C ALA A 88 -9.08 -31.75 -20.97
N SER A 89 -8.29 -32.52 -21.75
CA SER A 89 -8.21 -33.98 -21.66
C SER A 89 -7.16 -34.53 -20.69
N ALA A 90 -6.25 -33.70 -20.13
CA ALA A 90 -5.16 -34.19 -19.25
C ALA A 90 -5.41 -34.00 -17.74
N PHE A 91 -6.54 -33.42 -17.33
CA PHE A 91 -6.85 -33.12 -15.92
C PHE A 91 -6.92 -34.35 -14.99
N ASN A 92 -6.88 -35.58 -15.52
CA ASN A 92 -6.96 -36.82 -14.72
C ASN A 92 -5.61 -37.49 -14.40
N ALA A 93 -4.47 -36.93 -14.83
CA ALA A 93 -3.17 -37.50 -14.50
C ALA A 93 -2.53 -36.74 -13.33
N VAL A 94 -2.75 -37.23 -12.10
CA VAL A 94 -2.00 -36.77 -10.91
C VAL A 94 -0.51 -37.13 -11.08
N PRO A 95 0.41 -36.15 -11.19
CA PRO A 95 1.84 -36.47 -11.16
C PRO A 95 2.29 -36.59 -9.69
N LYS A 96 2.63 -37.81 -9.27
CA LYS A 96 3.33 -38.06 -8.00
C LYS A 96 4.75 -37.49 -8.08
N LYS A 97 4.92 -36.19 -7.82
CA LYS A 97 6.25 -35.59 -7.66
C LYS A 97 6.78 -35.93 -6.27
N LYS A 98 7.75 -36.86 -6.24
CA LYS A 98 8.55 -37.25 -5.08
C LYS A 98 9.14 -35.99 -4.43
N VAL A 99 8.69 -35.68 -3.22
CA VAL A 99 9.21 -34.58 -2.39
C VAL A 99 10.65 -34.91 -2.02
N VAL A 100 11.61 -34.18 -2.59
CA VAL A 100 12.97 -34.08 -2.05
C VAL A 100 12.95 -32.91 -1.07
N PRO A 101 13.30 -33.11 0.22
CA PRO A 101 13.23 -32.04 1.21
C PRO A 101 14.31 -30.98 0.93
N PRO A 102 13.99 -29.68 1.05
CA PRO A 102 14.96 -28.62 0.92
C PRO A 102 15.92 -28.60 2.12
N LYS A 103 17.22 -28.65 1.82
CA LYS A 103 18.32 -28.36 2.75
C LYS A 103 18.10 -26.97 3.38
N PRO A 104 18.16 -26.83 4.71
CA PRO A 104 17.81 -25.57 5.38
C PRO A 104 18.81 -24.46 5.08
N ALA A 105 18.26 -23.26 4.98
CA ALA A 105 18.92 -22.00 4.72
C ALA A 105 20.00 -21.67 5.77
N ALA A 106 21.16 -21.21 5.30
CA ALA A 106 22.05 -20.34 6.06
C ALA A 106 21.93 -18.94 5.46
N GLY A 107 21.18 -18.08 6.15
CA GLY A 107 21.19 -16.64 5.90
C GLY A 107 22.25 -15.95 6.75
N GLY A 108 22.73 -14.80 6.25
CA GLY A 108 23.22 -13.71 7.08
C GLY A 108 24.74 -13.67 7.27
N GLY A 109 25.38 -12.72 6.58
CA GLY A 109 26.78 -12.36 6.83
C GLY A 109 26.97 -11.66 8.18
N ALA A 110 28.17 -11.80 8.74
CA ALA A 110 28.73 -10.90 9.74
C ALA A 110 30.28 -10.99 9.76
N ALA A 111 30.92 -9.83 9.66
CA ALA A 111 32.24 -9.47 10.19
C ALA A 111 33.49 -10.27 9.78
N ALA A 112 34.25 -9.74 8.81
CA ALA A 112 35.70 -9.96 8.71
C ALA A 112 36.44 -8.67 9.09
N ALA A 113 36.92 -8.61 10.34
CA ALA A 113 37.90 -7.63 10.82
C ALA A 113 39.32 -8.22 10.65
N PRO A 114 40.35 -7.43 10.30
CA PRO A 114 41.69 -7.94 10.05
C PRO A 114 42.47 -8.08 11.37
N LYS A 115 43.08 -9.24 11.64
CA LYS A 115 44.06 -9.41 12.72
C LYS A 115 45.48 -9.46 12.20
N LYS A 116 46.27 -8.49 12.68
CA LYS A 116 47.74 -8.36 12.58
C LYS A 116 48.47 -9.46 13.36
N LYS A 117 49.68 -9.78 12.89
CA LYS A 117 50.92 -10.16 13.60
C LYS A 117 50.83 -11.22 14.72
N LYS A 118 51.58 -12.32 14.55
CA LYS A 118 52.87 -12.51 15.23
C LYS A 118 53.76 -13.44 14.42
#